data_AF-U2DXQ2-F1
#
_entry.id   AF-U2DXQ2-F1
#
_cell.length_a   1.000
_cell.length_b   1.000
_cell.length_c   1.000
_cell.angle_alpha   90.00
_cell.angle_beta   90.00
_cell.angle_gamma   90.00
#
_symmetry.space_group_name_H-M   'P 1'
#
loop_
_entity.id
_entity.type
_entity.pdbx_description
1 polymer ?
#
loop_
_entity_poly.entity_id
_entity_poly.type
_entity_poly.pdbx_seq_one_letter_code
_entity_poly.pdbx_strand_id
1 'polypeptide(L)'
;MERRYPGWIPIALISVVSIVFGFIGSVTVPDTIVSTIIFFPFLSVLIVLLLASPRFVAQEREQLSESGPWYPSRWYYLIPVVPLLTFIYIIQRYRYIGLR
;
A
#
# COMPACT_ATOMS: atom_id res chain seq x y z
N MET A 1 19.03 12.24 14.81
CA MET A 1 17.76 12.15 14.05
C MET A 1 17.51 10.68 13.74
N GLU A 2 16.67 10.00 14.53
CA GLU A 2 16.19 8.66 14.16
C GLU A 2 15.50 8.77 12.80
N ARG A 3 15.94 7.99 11.80
CA ARG A 3 15.23 7.87 10.54
C ARG A 3 13.91 7.16 10.82
N ARG A 4 12.84 7.90 11.14
CA ARG A 4 11.48 7.35 11.10
C ARG A 4 11.19 6.99 9.64
N TYR A 5 11.02 5.70 9.37
CA TYR A 5 10.62 5.24 8.05
C TYR A 5 9.25 5.81 7.72
N PRO A 6 9.05 6.35 6.50
CA PRO A 6 7.77 6.91 6.13
C PRO A 6 6.70 5.83 6.08
N GLY A 7 5.63 5.97 6.87
CA GLY A 7 4.52 5.02 6.95
C GLY A 7 3.77 4.85 5.62
N TRP A 8 3.87 5.80 4.71
CA TRP A 8 3.25 5.73 3.39
C TRP A 8 3.95 4.80 2.38
N ILE A 9 5.25 4.50 2.53
CA ILE A 9 5.99 3.68 1.55
C ILE A 9 5.38 2.27 1.44
N PRO A 10 5.13 1.55 2.55
CA PRO A 10 4.44 0.26 2.49
C PRO A 10 3.03 0.35 1.88
N ILE A 11 2.32 1.46 2.05
CA ILE A 11 0.99 1.67 1.47
C ILE A 11 1.08 1.82 -0.06
N ALA A 12 2.09 2.55 -0.56
CA ALA A 12 2.36 2.65 -1.99
C ALA A 12 2.71 1.29 -2.60
N LEU A 13 3.43 0.45 -1.84
CA LEU A 13 3.83 -0.89 -2.27
C LEU A 13 2.62 -1.80 -2.53
N ILE A 14 1.52 -1.64 -1.80
CA ILE A 14 0.26 -2.38 -2.05
C ILE A 14 -0.21 -2.15 -3.49
N SER A 15 -0.25 -0.90 -3.95
CA SER A 15 -0.66 -0.57 -5.32
C SER A 15 0.30 -1.16 -6.36
N VAL A 16 1.60 -1.08 -6.12
CA VAL A 16 2.62 -1.62 -7.03
C VAL A 16 2.51 -3.14 -7.14
N VAL A 17 2.47 -3.85 -6.00
CA VAL A 17 2.35 -5.30 -5.96
C VAL A 17 1.03 -5.75 -6.58
N SER A 18 -0.07 -5.02 -6.37
CA SER A 18 -1.37 -5.32 -7.00
C SER A 18 -1.31 -5.21 -8.53
N ILE A 19 -0.64 -4.19 -9.07
CA ILE A 19 -0.47 -4.02 -10.53
C ILE A 19 0.39 -5.15 -11.10
N VAL A 20 1.52 -5.46 -10.45
CA VAL A 20 2.39 -6.56 -10.89
C VAL A 20 1.65 -7.89 -10.84
N PHE A 21 0.91 -8.14 -9.76
CA PHE A 21 0.08 -9.33 -9.60
C PHE A 21 -0.98 -9.45 -10.71
N GLY A 22 -1.72 -8.37 -10.97
CA GLY A 22 -2.72 -8.33 -12.06
C GLY A 22 -2.09 -8.54 -13.43
N PHE A 23 -0.92 -7.95 -13.68
CA PHE A 23 -0.19 -8.12 -14.93
C PHE A 23 0.27 -9.57 -15.12
N ILE A 24 0.95 -10.16 -14.13
CA ILE A 24 1.38 -11.57 -14.18
C ILE A 24 0.16 -12.46 -14.41
N GLY A 25 -0.98 -12.18 -13.77
CA GLY A 25 -2.23 -12.94 -13.99
C GLY A 25 -2.82 -12.82 -15.37
N SER A 26 -2.69 -11.66 -16.00
CA SER A 26 -3.16 -11.45 -17.37
C SER A 26 -2.31 -12.14 -18.42
N VAL A 27 -1.02 -12.36 -18.15
CA VAL A 27 -0.06 -12.93 -19.12
C VAL A 27 0.26 -14.40 -18.88
N THR A 28 -0.05 -14.94 -17.70
CA THR A 28 0.17 -16.36 -17.38
C THR A 28 -1.07 -17.18 -17.65
N VAL A 29 -0.90 -18.30 -18.34
CA VAL A 29 -1.96 -19.28 -18.53
C VAL A 29 -2.20 -19.99 -17.17
N PRO A 30 -3.45 -20.12 -16.68
CA PRO A 30 -3.74 -20.60 -15.32
C PRO A 30 -3.33 -22.04 -15.00
N ASP A 31 -2.84 -22.82 -15.97
CA ASP A 31 -2.78 -24.29 -15.85
C ASP A 31 -1.38 -24.88 -15.59
N THR A 32 -0.39 -24.08 -15.18
CA THR A 32 0.97 -24.61 -14.89
C THR A 32 1.39 -24.42 -13.43
N ILE A 33 2.05 -25.45 -12.88
CA ILE A 33 2.75 -25.42 -11.58
C ILE A 33 3.72 -24.24 -11.50
N VAL A 34 4.33 -23.87 -12.63
CA VAL A 34 5.23 -22.72 -12.75
C VAL A 34 4.50 -21.40 -12.48
N SER A 35 3.30 -21.21 -13.05
CA SER A 35 2.46 -20.05 -12.75
C SER A 35 2.17 -19.94 -11.26
N THR A 36 1.81 -21.05 -10.58
CA THR A 36 1.51 -21.07 -9.15
C THR A 36 2.71 -20.69 -8.28
N ILE A 37 3.90 -21.21 -8.57
CA ILE A 37 5.13 -20.92 -7.82
C ILE A 37 5.51 -19.44 -7.93
N ILE A 38 5.32 -18.85 -9.11
CA ILE A 38 5.56 -17.41 -9.32
C ILE A 38 4.48 -16.58 -8.63
N PHE A 39 3.22 -17.00 -8.67
CA PHE A 39 2.09 -16.25 -8.12
C PHE A 39 2.05 -16.14 -6.60
N PHE A 40 2.31 -17.26 -5.93
CA PHE A 40 2.17 -17.40 -4.49
C PHE A 40 2.94 -16.36 -3.65
N PRO A 41 4.22 -16.05 -3.94
CA PRO A 41 4.95 -15.04 -3.17
C PRO A 41 4.35 -13.63 -3.32
N PHE A 42 3.92 -13.23 -4.53
CA PHE A 42 3.31 -11.90 -4.71
C PHE A 42 1.97 -11.79 -4.00
N LEU A 43 1.15 -12.84 -4.06
CA LEU A 43 -0.10 -12.89 -3.31
C LEU A 43 0.14 -12.79 -1.80
N SER A 44 1.12 -13.54 -1.29
CA SER A 44 1.48 -13.55 0.12
C SER A 44 1.95 -12.17 0.59
N VAL A 45 2.83 -11.52 -0.20
CA VAL A 45 3.29 -10.15 0.08
C VAL A 45 2.12 -9.17 0.06
N LEU A 46 1.22 -9.27 -0.91
CA LEU A 46 0.05 -8.41 -1.00
C LEU A 46 -0.86 -8.54 0.23
N ILE A 47 -1.15 -9.77 0.67
CA ILE A 47 -1.94 -10.04 1.88
C ILE A 47 -1.26 -9.46 3.11
N VAL A 48 0.05 -9.68 3.29
CA VAL A 48 0.80 -9.14 4.44
C VAL A 48 0.75 -7.62 4.45
N LEU A 49 0.95 -6.96 3.30
CA LEU A 49 0.89 -5.50 3.20
C LEU A 49 -0.52 -4.97 3.48
N LEU A 50 -1.56 -5.62 2.97
CA LEU A 50 -2.95 -5.26 3.24
C LEU A 50 -3.27 -5.35 4.73
N LEU A 51 -2.94 -6.47 5.38
CA LEU A 51 -3.18 -6.65 6.82
C LEU A 51 -2.36 -5.70 7.69
N ALA A 52 -1.15 -5.35 7.27
CA ALA A 52 -0.30 -4.39 7.97
C ALA A 52 -0.67 -2.92 7.68
N SER A 53 -1.47 -2.65 6.64
CA SER A 53 -1.85 -1.30 6.22
C SER A 53 -2.45 -0.40 7.31
N PRO A 54 -3.28 -0.89 8.27
CA PRO A 54 -3.79 -0.06 9.36
C PRO A 54 -2.65 0.52 10.22
N ARG A 55 -1.60 -0.28 10.47
CA ARG A 55 -0.44 0.15 11.26
C ARG A 55 0.35 1.22 10.50
N PHE A 56 0.52 1.06 9.20
CA PHE A 56 1.21 2.03 8.35
C PHE A 56 0.48 3.38 8.31
N VAL A 57 -0.86 3.36 8.21
CA VAL A 57 -1.71 4.56 8.28
C VAL A 57 -1.58 5.24 9.66
N ALA A 58 -1.57 4.47 10.75
CA ALA A 58 -1.38 5.02 12.10
C ALA A 58 -0.01 5.69 12.26
N GLN A 59 1.05 5.05 11.81
CA GLN A 59 2.41 5.59 11.85
C GLN A 59 2.54 6.89 11.04
N GLU A 60 1.99 6.93 9.83
CA GLU A 60 2.02 8.17 9.04
C GLU A 60 1.21 9.28 9.74
N ARG A 61 0.05 8.94 10.31
CA ARG A 61 -0.79 9.89 11.04
C ARG A 61 -0.06 10.51 12.24
N GLU A 62 0.69 9.70 12.99
CA GLU A 62 1.54 10.17 14.09
C GLU A 62 2.67 11.08 13.56
N GLN A 63 3.40 10.64 12.53
CA GLN A 63 4.49 11.42 11.92
C GLN A 63 4.02 12.79 11.38
N LEU A 64 2.84 12.83 10.77
CA LEU A 64 2.27 14.06 10.22
C LEU A 64 1.61 14.94 11.27
N SER A 65 1.10 14.37 12.36
CA SER A 65 0.57 15.16 13.48
C SER A 65 1.64 16.06 14.12
N GLU A 66 2.90 15.66 14.03
CA GLU A 66 4.05 16.41 14.55
C GLU A 66 4.54 17.51 13.59
N SER A 67 4.17 17.48 12.30
CA SER A 67 4.87 18.25 11.25
C SER A 67 4.02 18.81 10.10
N GLY A 68 2.75 18.44 9.95
CA GLY A 68 2.05 18.56 8.66
C GLY A 68 0.62 19.12 8.69
N PRO A 69 0.19 19.80 7.61
CA PRO A 69 -1.17 20.32 7.42
C PRO A 69 -2.20 19.26 6.97
N TRP A 70 -1.75 18.02 6.70
CA TRP A 70 -2.62 16.94 6.23
C TRP A 70 -2.73 15.83 7.25
N TYR A 71 -3.97 15.41 7.49
CA TYR A 71 -4.29 14.36 8.44
C TYR A 71 -5.01 13.21 7.71
N PRO A 72 -4.40 12.02 7.60
CA PRO A 72 -5.05 10.91 6.92
C PRO A 72 -6.34 10.53 7.66
N SER A 73 -7.42 10.44 6.88
CA SER A 73 -8.75 10.09 7.39
C SER A 73 -8.81 8.67 7.94
N ARG A 74 -9.69 8.43 8.91
CA ARG A 74 -9.91 7.09 9.48
C ARG A 74 -10.42 6.06 8.45
N TRP A 75 -11.00 6.52 7.35
CA TRP A 75 -11.43 5.63 6.26
C TRP A 75 -10.27 4.83 5.66
N TYR A 76 -9.03 5.33 5.74
CA TYR A 76 -7.85 4.60 5.25
C TYR A 76 -7.48 3.37 6.08
N TYR A 77 -8.02 3.21 7.29
CA TYR A 77 -7.89 1.94 8.01
C TYR A 77 -8.65 0.79 7.34
N LEU A 78 -9.54 1.09 6.39
CA LEU A 78 -10.29 0.11 5.60
C LEU A 78 -9.57 -0.35 4.34
N ILE A 79 -8.31 0.04 4.11
CA ILE A 79 -7.48 -0.47 3.00
C ILE A 79 -7.50 -2.01 2.87
N PRO A 80 -7.47 -2.83 3.95
CA PRO A 80 -7.55 -4.28 3.81
C PRO A 80 -8.85 -4.76 3.15
N VAL A 81 -9.95 -4.01 3.35
CA VAL A 81 -11.29 -4.32 2.82
C VAL A 81 -11.50 -3.69 1.45
N VAL A 82 -10.98 -2.49 1.25
CA VAL A 82 -11.09 -1.71 0.01
C VAL A 82 -9.68 -1.31 -0.45
N PRO A 83 -8.95 -2.21 -1.13
CA PRO A 83 -7.56 -1.96 -1.55
C PRO A 83 -7.40 -0.72 -2.44
N LEU A 84 -8.43 -0.35 -3.19
CA LEU A 84 -8.46 0.88 -4.00
C LEU A 84 -8.20 2.16 -3.19
N LEU A 85 -8.45 2.15 -1.87
CA LEU A 85 -8.13 3.28 -0.99
C LEU A 85 -6.63 3.60 -0.96
N THR A 86 -5.73 2.67 -1.28
CA THR A 86 -4.30 2.96 -1.34
C THR A 86 -3.97 3.98 -2.42
N PHE A 87 -4.63 3.93 -3.58
CA PHE A 87 -4.44 4.92 -4.64
C PHE A 87 -4.91 6.31 -4.22
N ILE A 88 -6.10 6.38 -3.62
CA ILE A 88 -6.67 7.64 -3.12
C ILE A 88 -5.76 8.22 -2.05
N TYR A 89 -5.26 7.38 -1.13
CA TYR A 89 -4.33 7.76 -0.08
C TYR A 89 -3.06 8.39 -0.64
N ILE A 90 -2.41 7.74 -1.60
CA ILE A 90 -1.17 8.23 -2.20
C ILE A 90 -1.39 9.53 -2.99
N ILE A 91 -2.49 9.62 -3.74
CA ILE A 91 -2.84 10.85 -4.48
C ILE A 91 -3.06 12.01 -3.52
N GLN A 92 -3.87 11.82 -2.47
CA GLN A 92 -4.10 12.88 -1.48
C GLN A 92 -2.80 13.27 -0.80
N ARG A 93 -2.01 12.29 -0.34
CA ARG A 93 -0.70 12.56 0.25
C ARG A 93 0.18 13.40 -0.67
N TYR A 94 0.29 13.02 -1.94
CA TYR A 94 1.10 13.75 -2.91
C TYR A 94 0.58 15.18 -3.13
N ARG A 95 -0.75 15.38 -3.20
CA ARG A 95 -1.33 16.73 -3.30
C ARG A 95 -1.05 17.61 -2.09
N TYR A 96 -1.06 17.07 -0.88
CA TYR A 96 -0.90 17.88 0.32
C TYR A 96 0.56 18.05 0.79
N ILE A 97 1.42 17.05 0.54
CA ILE A 97 2.81 17.05 0.99
C ILE A 97 3.78 17.27 -0.17
N GLY A 98 3.52 16.68 -1.35
CA GLY A 98 4.42 16.73 -2.52
C GLY A 98 4.38 18.04 -3.32
N LEU A 99 3.43 18.94 -3.01
CA LEU A 99 3.38 20.31 -3.56
C LEU A 99 4.14 21.33 -2.69
N ARG A 100 4.86 20.88 -1.65
CA ARG A 100 5.82 21.68 -0.88
C ARG A 100 7.24 21.20 -1.18
#